data_AF-A0A3A1XSL9-F1
#
_entry.id   AF-A0A3A1XSL9-F1
#
_cell.length_a   1.000
_cell.length_b   1.000
_cell.length_c   1.000
_cell.angle_alpha   90.00
_cell.angle_beta   90.00
_cell.angle_gamma   90.00
#
_symmetry.space_group_name_H-M   'P 1'
#
loop_
_entity.id
_entity.type
_entity.pdbx_description
1 polymer ?
#
loop_
_entity_poly.entity_id
_entity_poly.type
_entity_poly.pdbx_seq_one_letter_code
_entity_poly.pdbx_strand_id
1 'polypeptide(L)'
;MSSQLALKSRIISTQSLGKIFKAQEMIASSHIAKARDIALNAKPYSDAIFDAVQALVAHHEANIKHPIFGKEHAGNRVAVLALTSDRGMAGAFTSSIIRETEALLAKLDAEGKHA
;
A
#
# COMPACT_ATOMS: atom_id res chain seq x y z
N MET A 1 46.37 -14.53 -1.46
CA MET A 1 45.98 -14.35 -0.04
C MET A 1 45.37 -12.96 0.09
N SER A 2 44.16 -12.83 0.64
CA SER A 2 43.58 -11.51 0.92
C SER A 2 44.44 -10.78 1.96
N SER A 3 44.79 -9.51 1.71
CA SER A 3 45.61 -8.74 2.65
C SER A 3 44.89 -8.55 3.98
N GLN A 4 45.61 -8.62 5.10
CA GLN A 4 45.05 -8.41 6.45
C GLN A 4 44.36 -7.03 6.59
N LEU A 5 44.89 -6.04 5.88
CA LEU A 5 44.31 -4.69 5.77
C LEU A 5 42.90 -4.72 5.14
N ALA A 6 42.71 -5.49 4.07
CA ALA A 6 41.41 -5.62 3.42
C ALA A 6 40.35 -6.24 4.35
N LEU A 7 40.74 -7.25 5.14
CA LEU A 7 39.84 -7.86 6.13
C LEU A 7 39.46 -6.87 7.23
N LYS A 8 40.43 -6.13 7.79
CA LYS A 8 40.15 -5.09 8.80
C LYS A 8 39.24 -3.99 8.26
N SER A 9 39.47 -3.54 7.03
CA SER A 9 38.62 -2.53 6.37
C SER A 9 37.17 -3.03 6.21
N ARG A 10 36.98 -4.29 5.81
CA ARG A 10 35.65 -4.89 5.68
C ARG A 10 34.90 -4.94 7.01
N ILE A 11 35.59 -5.33 8.10
CA ILE A 11 35.01 -5.38 9.45
C ILE A 11 34.51 -3.99 9.88
N ILE A 12 35.32 -2.95 9.69
CA ILE A 12 34.94 -1.58 10.05
C ILE A 12 33.72 -1.13 9.22
N SER A 13 33.71 -1.45 7.92
CA SER A 13 32.59 -1.12 7.03
C SER A 13 31.28 -1.80 7.45
N THR A 14 31.30 -3.11 7.73
CA THR A 14 30.09 -3.84 8.14
C THR A 14 29.59 -3.41 9.52
N GLN A 15 30.49 -3.08 10.44
CA GLN A 15 30.12 -2.52 11.75
C GLN A 15 29.45 -1.14 11.60
N SER A 16 29.96 -0.28 10.71
CA SER A 16 29.34 1.01 10.42
C SER A 16 27.94 0.85 9.83
N LEU A 17 27.79 -0.02 8.82
CA LEU A 17 26.50 -0.34 8.21
C LEU A 17 25.51 -0.90 9.25
N GLY A 18 25.97 -1.77 10.17
CA GLY A 18 25.12 -2.30 11.24
C GLY A 18 24.54 -1.22 12.15
N LYS A 19 25.31 -0.18 12.49
CA LYS A 19 24.81 0.97 13.27
C LYS A 19 23.78 1.79 12.50
N ILE A 20 24.00 2.01 11.21
CA ILE A 20 23.08 2.74 10.34
C ILE A 20 21.75 1.99 10.22
N PHE A 21 21.78 0.70 9.89
CA PHE A 21 20.55 -0.10 9.77
C PHE A 21 19.81 -0.22 11.10
N LYS A 22 20.52 -0.30 12.25
CA LYS A 22 19.87 -0.31 13.56
C LYS A 22 19.13 0.99 13.86
N ALA A 23 19.72 2.13 13.51
CA ALA A 23 19.05 3.42 13.63
C ALA A 23 17.82 3.51 12.71
N GLN A 24 17.96 3.07 11.46
CA GLN A 24 16.84 3.05 10.50
C GLN A 24 15.70 2.14 10.95
N GLU A 25 16.00 0.97 11.53
CA GLU A 25 15.00 0.05 12.09
C GLU A 25 14.19 0.75 13.19
N MET A 26 14.85 1.48 14.10
CA MET A 26 14.17 2.22 15.17
C MET A 26 13.29 3.35 14.62
N ILE A 27 13.78 4.09 13.62
CA ILE A 27 13.01 5.16 12.97
C ILE A 27 11.77 4.59 12.26
N ALA A 28 11.95 3.51 11.49
CA ALA A 28 10.85 2.84 10.79
C ALA A 28 9.80 2.32 11.78
N SER A 29 10.24 1.71 12.88
CA SER A 29 9.36 1.22 13.94
C SER A 29 8.51 2.36 14.56
N SER A 30 9.12 3.52 14.80
CA SER A 30 8.41 4.70 15.30
C SER A 30 7.37 5.22 14.30
N HIS A 31 7.71 5.28 13.00
CA HIS A 31 6.77 5.70 11.97
C HIS A 31 5.59 4.73 11.80
N ILE A 32 5.84 3.42 11.85
CA ILE A 32 4.79 2.40 11.77
C ILE A 32 3.83 2.52 12.96
N ALA A 33 4.37 2.69 14.17
CA ALA A 33 3.55 2.88 15.37
C ALA A 33 2.65 4.12 15.23
N LYS A 34 3.23 5.26 14.81
CA LYS A 34 2.48 6.50 14.59
C LYS A 34 1.39 6.34 13.52
N ALA A 35 1.70 5.70 12.40
CA ALA A 35 0.72 5.46 11.33
C ALA A 35 -0.43 4.56 11.80
N ARG A 36 -0.13 3.54 12.60
CA ARG A 36 -1.14 2.66 13.20
C ARG A 36 -2.06 3.42 14.14
N ASP A 37 -1.52 4.29 14.98
CA ASP A 37 -2.32 5.09 15.91
C ASP A 37 -3.28 6.04 15.16
N ILE A 38 -2.81 6.68 14.09
CA ILE A 38 -3.66 7.51 13.21
C ILE A 38 -4.80 6.68 12.62
N ALA A 39 -4.51 5.49 12.10
CA ALA A 39 -5.52 4.62 11.51
C ALA A 39 -6.56 4.15 12.54
N LEU A 40 -6.12 3.79 13.75
CA LEU A 40 -7.01 3.38 14.85
C LEU A 40 -7.90 4.54 15.33
N ASN A 41 -7.35 5.75 15.42
CA ASN A 41 -8.12 6.93 15.82
C ASN A 41 -9.13 7.37 14.74
N ALA A 42 -8.85 7.10 13.46
CA ALA A 42 -9.79 7.35 12.37
C ALA A 42 -10.89 6.27 12.27
N LYS A 43 -10.68 5.08 12.86
CA LYS A 43 -11.59 3.93 12.74
C LYS A 43 -13.04 4.23 13.16
N PRO A 44 -13.33 4.90 14.29
CA PRO A 44 -14.72 5.15 14.70
C PRO A 44 -15.48 6.04 13.71
N TYR A 45 -14.79 6.99 13.07
CA TYR A 45 -15.39 7.85 12.05
C TYR A 45 -15.73 7.06 10.78
N SER A 46 -14.78 6.25 10.30
CA SER A 46 -15.00 5.38 9.15
C SER A 46 -16.13 4.38 9.39
N ASP A 47 -16.24 3.84 10.60
CA ASP A 47 -17.30 2.90 10.99
C ASP A 47 -18.67 3.58 11.03
N ALA A 48 -18.77 4.77 11.62
CA ALA A 48 -20.02 5.52 11.65
C ALA A 48 -20.53 5.88 10.25
N ILE A 49 -19.63 6.27 9.33
CA ILE A 49 -20.00 6.51 7.93
C ILE A 49 -20.44 5.22 7.25
N PHE A 50 -19.72 4.13 7.48
CA PHE A 50 -20.06 2.84 6.89
C PHE A 50 -21.46 2.39 7.32
N ASP A 51 -21.78 2.50 8.62
CA ASP A 51 -23.08 2.15 9.17
C ASP A 51 -24.20 3.05 8.60
N ALA A 52 -23.94 4.36 8.46
CA ALA A 52 -24.90 5.29 7.89
C ALA A 52 -25.19 4.99 6.41
N VAL A 53 -24.16 4.69 5.61
CA VAL A 53 -24.31 4.30 4.20
C VAL A 53 -25.03 2.95 4.10
N GLN A 54 -24.73 2.01 5.00
CA GLN A 54 -25.39 0.71 5.02
C GLN A 54 -26.89 0.83 5.34
N ALA A 55 -27.26 1.66 6.33
CA ALA A 55 -28.64 1.96 6.65
C ALA A 55 -29.38 2.61 5.46
N LEU A 56 -28.73 3.55 4.77
CA LEU A 56 -29.28 4.18 3.57
C LEU A 56 -29.60 3.14 2.48
N VAL A 57 -28.67 2.22 2.20
CA VAL A 57 -28.86 1.17 1.19
C VAL A 57 -29.98 0.21 1.59
N ALA A 58 -30.01 -0.23 2.85
CA ALA A 58 -31.01 -1.18 3.35
C ALA A 58 -32.45 -0.64 3.29
N HIS A 59 -32.65 0.67 3.43
CA HIS A 59 -33.99 1.27 3.44
C HIS A 59 -34.47 1.79 2.08
N HIS A 60 -33.60 1.85 1.05
CA HIS A 60 -33.91 2.45 -0.25
C HIS A 60 -33.52 1.59 -1.47
N GLU A 61 -33.59 0.26 -1.34
CA GLU A 61 -33.22 -0.73 -2.39
C GLU A 61 -33.81 -0.47 -3.80
N ALA A 62 -34.93 0.24 -3.92
CA ALA A 62 -35.65 0.37 -5.19
C ALA A 62 -35.51 1.73 -5.92
N ASN A 63 -34.87 2.77 -5.35
CA ASN A 63 -34.96 4.13 -5.94
C ASN A 63 -33.73 5.05 -5.81
N ILE A 64 -32.58 4.56 -5.33
CA ILE A 64 -31.36 5.37 -5.33
C ILE A 64 -30.80 5.45 -6.77
N LYS A 65 -31.16 6.53 -7.48
CA LYS A 65 -30.56 6.89 -8.77
C LYS A 65 -29.33 7.76 -8.54
N HIS A 66 -28.21 7.13 -8.21
CA HIS A 66 -26.94 7.83 -8.04
C HIS A 66 -25.81 7.09 -8.78
N PRO A 67 -24.92 7.78 -9.53
CA PRO A 67 -23.89 7.13 -10.36
C PRO A 67 -22.97 6.15 -9.64
N ILE A 68 -22.72 6.36 -8.33
CA ILE A 68 -21.87 5.47 -7.50
C ILE A 68 -22.58 4.15 -7.15
N PHE A 69 -23.92 4.12 -7.13
CA PHE A 69 -24.71 2.97 -6.69
C PHE A 69 -25.19 2.06 -7.83
N GLY A 70 -24.91 2.42 -9.09
CA GLY A 70 -25.28 1.62 -10.27
C GLY A 70 -24.12 0.75 -10.77
N LYS A 71 -24.44 -0.48 -11.22
CA LYS A 71 -23.47 -1.34 -11.95
C LYS A 71 -23.20 -0.86 -13.39
N GLU A 72 -23.98 0.09 -13.89
CA GLU A 72 -23.88 0.58 -15.26
C GLU A 72 -22.96 1.80 -15.34
N HIS A 73 -21.65 1.53 -15.42
CA HIS A 73 -20.76 2.47 -16.07
C HIS A 73 -20.68 2.05 -17.54
N ALA A 74 -21.25 2.86 -18.43
CA ALA A 74 -21.33 2.61 -19.87
C ALA A 74 -19.95 2.66 -20.59
N GLY A 75 -18.84 2.60 -19.85
CA GLY A 75 -17.49 2.76 -20.39
C GLY A 75 -16.62 1.55 -20.12
N ASN A 76 -15.85 1.14 -21.12
CA ASN A 76 -14.77 0.16 -20.98
C ASN A 76 -13.53 0.74 -20.31
N ARG A 77 -13.58 1.98 -19.80
CA ARG A 77 -12.46 2.65 -19.16
C ARG A 77 -12.52 2.46 -17.65
N VAL A 78 -11.43 1.97 -17.09
CA VAL A 78 -11.25 1.81 -15.64
C VAL A 78 -10.04 2.63 -15.21
N ALA A 79 -9.96 3.00 -13.93
CA ALA A 79 -8.78 3.63 -13.36
C ALA A 79 -8.19 2.68 -12.32
N VAL A 80 -6.88 2.42 -12.41
CA VAL A 80 -6.16 1.59 -11.45
C VAL A 80 -5.22 2.49 -10.62
N LEU A 81 -5.36 2.44 -9.30
CA LEU A 81 -4.51 3.16 -8.36
C LEU A 81 -3.61 2.17 -7.62
N ALA A 82 -2.31 2.24 -7.89
CA ALA A 82 -1.28 1.51 -7.13
C ALA A 82 -0.61 2.44 -6.13
N LEU A 83 -0.57 2.05 -4.86
CA LEU A 83 0.06 2.80 -3.78
C LEU A 83 1.36 2.10 -3.37
N THR A 84 2.51 2.71 -3.63
CA THR A 84 3.84 2.14 -3.35
C THR A 84 4.63 2.98 -2.35
N SER A 85 5.83 2.52 -1.96
CA SER A 85 6.75 3.35 -1.17
C SER A 85 7.52 4.34 -2.04
N ASP A 86 7.76 5.54 -1.52
CA ASP A 86 8.62 6.55 -2.17
C ASP A 86 10.11 6.24 -2.01
N ARG A 87 10.47 5.49 -0.96
CA ARG A 87 11.86 5.14 -0.62
C ARG A 87 12.11 3.65 -0.85
N GLY A 88 13.36 3.34 -1.21
CA GLY A 88 13.87 1.97 -1.30
C GLY A 88 14.12 1.34 0.07
N MET A 89 14.78 0.17 0.08
CA MET A 89 15.08 -0.62 1.29
C MET A 89 13.85 -1.16 2.04
N ALA A 90 12.71 -1.28 1.35
CA ALA A 90 11.47 -1.87 1.87
C ALA A 90 11.32 -3.37 1.54
N GLY A 91 12.43 -4.05 1.23
CA GLY A 91 12.42 -5.44 0.79
C GLY A 91 11.57 -5.65 -0.46
N ALA A 92 10.65 -6.61 -0.41
CA ALA A 92 9.77 -6.97 -1.52
C ALA A 92 8.47 -6.16 -1.59
N PHE A 93 8.28 -5.13 -0.75
CA PHE A 93 7.02 -4.38 -0.69
C PHE A 93 6.63 -3.78 -2.05
N THR A 94 7.49 -2.92 -2.61
CA THR A 94 7.21 -2.22 -3.87
C THR A 94 7.09 -3.18 -5.05
N SER A 95 7.99 -4.16 -5.16
CA SER A 95 7.97 -5.13 -6.26
C SER A 95 6.73 -6.03 -6.22
N SER A 96 6.25 -6.40 -5.03
CA SER A 96 5.02 -7.18 -4.90
C SER A 96 3.81 -6.37 -5.36
N ILE A 97 3.69 -5.12 -4.94
CA ILE A 97 2.57 -4.25 -5.35
C ILE A 97 2.55 -4.04 -6.86
N ILE A 98 3.70 -3.79 -7.48
CA ILE A 98 3.81 -3.65 -8.93
C ILE A 98 3.37 -4.94 -9.63
N ARG A 99 3.85 -6.10 -9.19
CA ARG A 99 3.47 -7.39 -9.80
C ARG A 99 1.97 -7.68 -9.70
N GLU A 100 1.37 -7.43 -8.54
CA GLU A 100 -0.09 -7.60 -8.38
C GLU A 100 -0.87 -6.58 -9.24
N THR A 101 -0.36 -5.37 -9.40
CA THR A 101 -0.95 -4.34 -10.26
C THR A 101 -0.89 -4.76 -11.73
N GLU A 102 0.25 -5.26 -12.20
CA GLU A 102 0.41 -5.77 -13.57
C GLU A 102 -0.53 -6.96 -13.84
N ALA A 103 -0.66 -7.88 -12.88
CA ALA A 103 -1.59 -9.00 -12.98
C ALA A 103 -3.06 -8.53 -13.07
N LEU A 104 -3.43 -7.50 -12.30
CA LEU A 104 -4.76 -6.90 -12.35
C LEU A 104 -5.00 -6.20 -13.71
N LEU A 105 -4.03 -5.45 -14.22
CA LEU A 105 -4.12 -4.80 -15.53
C LEU A 105 -4.32 -5.82 -16.65
N ALA A 106 -3.51 -6.88 -16.69
CA ALA A 106 -3.64 -7.95 -17.66
C ALA A 106 -5.02 -8.63 -17.61
N LYS A 107 -5.58 -8.82 -16.41
CA LYS A 107 -6.93 -9.36 -16.23
C LYS A 107 -8.00 -8.41 -16.77
N LEU A 108 -7.89 -7.11 -16.49
CA LEU A 108 -8.84 -6.11 -16.96
C LEU A 108 -8.82 -5.99 -18.48
N ASP A 109 -7.63 -6.00 -19.09
CA ASP A 109 -7.49 -6.00 -20.55
C ASP A 109 -8.13 -7.24 -21.19
N ALA A 110 -7.97 -8.42 -20.58
CA ALA A 110 -8.63 -9.65 -21.03
C ALA A 110 -10.17 -9.60 -20.91
N GLU A 111 -10.69 -8.83 -19.95
CA GLU A 111 -12.13 -8.53 -19.81
C GLU A 111 -12.62 -7.42 -20.76
N GLY A 112 -11.75 -6.88 -21.62
CA GLY A 112 -12.07 -5.78 -22.54
C GLY A 112 -12.21 -4.42 -21.84
N LYS A 113 -11.71 -4.31 -20.61
CA LYS A 113 -11.66 -3.06 -19.84
C LYS A 113 -10.25 -2.48 -19.92
N HIS A 114 -10.14 -1.32 -20.55
CA HIS A 114 -8.87 -0.63 -20.72
C HIS A 114 -8.65 0.31 -19.53
N ALA A 115 -7.57 0.07 -18.80
CA ALA A 115 -7.11 0.93 -17.71
C ALA A 115 -6.44 2.22 -18.21
#